data_AF-A0A430B768-F1
#
_entry.id   AF-A0A430B768-F1
#
_cell.length_a   1.000
_cell.length_b   1.000
_cell.length_c   1.000
_cell.angle_alpha   90.00
_cell.angle_beta   90.00
_cell.angle_gamma   90.00
#
_symmetry.space_group_name_H-M   'P 1'
#
loop_
_entity.id
_entity.type
_entity.pdbx_description
1 polymer ?
#
loop_
_entity_poly.entity_id
_entity_poly.type
_entity_poly.pdbx_seq_one_letter_code
_entity_poly.pdbx_strand_id
1 'polypeptide(L)'
;MKRKGIFLAMIVGLVLLVGCQNRNNQYEQSMHKAKEAIIEKKFDQAEDFVALAIESKEADTLAKNYQVQLKAYQEGLKLKKAKKLDEAKAKFTEVTKVKVGSEKLVEYAKKELADLTKETEKDSKNKKENKKKEETKLWTKEQSAKLADFMASWGQTMDQEYQAYNPQKNVDLYGIQLPQGVLDGQMGMGVDGEKVTIEWSEDGSGSADYQLVEVYSDADTQPYLKKHVYFFAFKNGEGRVYVTQQNQGNPENVLYFKETENQALKTGFANLLSQQKKNNSEATKESSTTKTSLRERLNGTYYNESTNEAVFSIDDSFYRDIQSEKDYPIDQVTINDQVTITWDIEKFEEKYGPRSAGPGPQPFIYKVKSTSDEIVLEDMMGQTLIKK
;
A
#
# COMPACT_ATOMS: atom_id res chain seq x y z
N MET A 1 37.66 -50.34 -36.07
CA MET A 1 38.79 -49.41 -36.34
C MET A 1 38.45 -48.04 -35.77
N LYS A 2 39.34 -47.49 -34.95
CA LYS A 2 39.24 -46.20 -34.26
C LYS A 2 39.62 -45.05 -35.20
N ARG A 3 38.95 -43.90 -35.07
CA ARG A 3 39.41 -42.51 -35.29
C ARG A 3 38.26 -41.60 -34.83
N LYS A 4 38.15 -41.16 -33.55
CA LYS A 4 38.91 -40.15 -32.80
C LYS A 4 39.18 -38.85 -33.56
N GLY A 5 38.62 -37.75 -33.02
CA GLY A 5 39.10 -36.37 -33.14
C GLY A 5 38.32 -35.52 -34.15
N ILE A 6 37.99 -34.25 -33.92
CA ILE A 6 38.55 -33.21 -33.03
C ILE A 6 37.44 -32.18 -32.74
N PHE A 7 37.25 -31.85 -31.47
CA PHE A 7 36.53 -30.65 -31.00
C PHE A 7 37.40 -29.43 -31.33
N LEU A 8 36.93 -28.54 -32.21
CA LEU A 8 37.61 -27.27 -32.48
C LEU A 8 37.14 -26.26 -31.43
N ALA A 9 37.92 -26.10 -30.37
CA ALA A 9 37.77 -25.01 -29.41
C ALA A 9 38.10 -23.69 -30.11
N MET A 10 37.12 -22.80 -30.22
CA MET A 10 37.29 -21.44 -30.72
C MET A 10 37.98 -20.61 -29.62
N ILE A 11 39.29 -20.75 -29.51
CA ILE A 11 40.14 -19.89 -28.67
C ILE A 11 40.26 -18.55 -29.40
N VAL A 12 39.51 -17.55 -28.94
CA VAL A 12 39.74 -16.15 -29.26
C VAL A 12 41.05 -15.76 -28.58
N GLY A 13 42.15 -15.90 -29.30
CA GLY A 13 43.47 -15.44 -28.87
C GLY A 13 43.50 -13.91 -28.84
N LEU A 14 43.48 -13.35 -27.63
CA LEU A 14 43.84 -11.96 -27.40
C LEU A 14 45.36 -11.82 -27.59
N VAL A 15 45.77 -11.46 -28.81
CA VAL A 15 47.16 -11.12 -29.12
C VAL A 15 47.50 -9.79 -28.44
N LEU A 16 48.23 -9.84 -27.33
CA LEU A 16 48.91 -8.69 -26.75
C LEU A 16 50.20 -8.43 -27.55
N LEU A 17 50.09 -7.60 -28.58
CA LEU A 17 51.27 -6.97 -29.19
C LEU A 17 51.51 -5.62 -28.50
N VAL A 18 52.54 -5.60 -27.66
CA VAL A 18 53.14 -4.38 -27.13
C VAL A 18 53.80 -3.63 -28.29
N GLY A 19 53.20 -2.53 -28.68
CA GLY A 19 53.85 -1.47 -29.43
C GLY A 19 53.57 -0.16 -28.71
N CYS A 20 54.60 0.67 -28.53
CA CYS A 20 54.45 2.09 -28.18
C CYS A 20 53.76 2.87 -29.31
N GLN A 21 52.59 2.42 -29.77
CA GLN A 21 51.69 3.18 -30.61
C GLN A 21 50.87 4.07 -29.67
N ASN A 22 51.54 5.14 -29.27
CA ASN A 22 50.97 6.42 -28.86
C ASN A 22 49.84 6.28 -27.81
N ARG A 23 50.17 6.32 -26.51
CA ARG A 23 49.17 6.29 -25.41
C ARG A 23 48.01 7.28 -25.60
N ASN A 24 48.26 8.40 -26.28
CA ASN A 24 47.22 9.34 -26.70
C ASN A 24 46.19 8.71 -27.66
N ASN A 25 46.61 7.88 -28.60
CA ASN A 25 45.72 7.16 -29.52
C ASN A 25 44.84 6.13 -28.80
N GLN A 26 45.38 5.43 -27.78
CA GLN A 26 44.61 4.50 -26.96
C GLN A 26 43.59 5.21 -26.07
N TYR A 27 43.96 6.36 -25.50
CA TYR A 27 43.04 7.23 -24.76
C TYR A 27 41.87 7.69 -25.65
N GLU A 28 42.17 8.25 -26.83
CA GLU A 28 41.13 8.72 -27.77
C GLU A 28 40.20 7.59 -28.22
N GLN A 29 40.75 6.41 -28.54
CA GLN A 29 39.95 5.25 -28.93
C GLN A 29 39.05 4.76 -27.79
N SER A 30 39.55 4.73 -26.56
CA SER A 30 38.78 4.29 -25.38
C SER A 30 37.67 5.30 -25.07
N MET A 31 37.97 6.60 -25.13
CA MET A 31 36.95 7.65 -24.96
C MET A 31 35.91 7.64 -26.09
N HIS A 32 36.28 7.31 -27.33
CA HIS A 32 35.33 7.13 -28.43
C HIS A 32 34.33 6.01 -28.13
N LYS A 33 34.84 4.82 -27.76
CA LYS A 33 34.01 3.65 -27.44
C LYS A 33 33.12 3.90 -26.22
N ALA A 34 33.62 4.61 -25.21
CA ALA A 34 32.82 5.03 -24.07
C ALA A 34 31.64 5.92 -24.48
N LYS A 35 31.86 6.89 -25.39
CA LYS A 35 30.79 7.76 -25.92
C LYS A 35 29.75 6.96 -26.69
N GLU A 36 30.17 6.03 -27.54
CA GLU A 36 29.27 5.14 -28.28
C GLU A 36 28.43 4.27 -27.33
N ALA A 37 29.06 3.63 -26.35
CA ALA A 37 28.38 2.82 -25.36
C ALA A 37 27.36 3.62 -24.53
N ILE A 38 27.67 4.89 -24.19
CA ILE A 38 26.72 5.81 -23.54
C ILE A 38 25.51 6.07 -24.44
N ILE A 39 25.71 6.35 -25.73
CA ILE A 39 24.63 6.58 -26.70
C ILE A 39 23.72 5.35 -26.83
N GLU A 40 24.32 4.16 -26.83
CA GLU A 40 23.62 2.87 -26.85
C GLU A 40 23.03 2.44 -25.49
N LYS A 41 23.23 3.25 -24.44
CA LYS A 41 22.82 2.98 -23.05
C LYS A 41 23.43 1.71 -22.44
N LYS A 42 24.58 1.28 -22.93
CA LYS A 42 25.37 0.16 -22.38
C LYS A 42 26.33 0.69 -21.31
N PHE A 43 25.78 1.16 -20.19
CA PHE A 43 26.53 1.93 -19.19
C PHE A 43 27.67 1.14 -18.52
N ASP A 44 27.50 -0.17 -18.31
CA ASP A 44 28.55 -1.03 -17.75
C ASP A 44 29.75 -1.12 -18.71
N GLN A 45 29.48 -1.31 -20.02
CA GLN A 45 30.54 -1.29 -21.05
C GLN A 45 31.19 0.09 -21.20
N ALA A 46 30.42 1.17 -21.02
CA ALA A 46 30.97 2.51 -21.02
C ALA A 46 31.92 2.73 -19.83
N GLU A 47 31.62 2.18 -18.65
CA GLU A 47 32.49 2.27 -17.47
C GLU A 47 33.82 1.54 -17.71
N ASP A 48 33.80 0.35 -18.33
CA ASP A 48 35.00 -0.39 -18.72
C ASP A 48 35.89 0.42 -19.68
N PHE A 49 35.30 1.05 -20.70
CA PHE A 49 36.07 1.88 -21.64
C PHE A 49 36.60 3.18 -21.00
N VAL A 50 35.86 3.77 -20.07
CA VAL A 50 36.35 4.93 -19.30
C VAL A 50 37.51 4.52 -18.38
N ALA A 51 37.45 3.35 -17.75
CA ALA A 51 38.56 2.82 -16.95
C ALA A 51 39.83 2.65 -17.80
N LEU A 52 39.72 2.06 -18.99
CA LEU A 52 40.83 1.93 -19.94
C LEU A 52 41.41 3.28 -20.40
N ALA A 53 40.55 4.30 -20.56
CA ALA A 53 41.00 5.65 -20.87
C ALA A 53 41.78 6.28 -19.70
N ILE A 54 41.30 6.10 -18.46
CA ILE A 54 41.98 6.58 -17.25
C ILE A 54 43.36 5.90 -17.10
N GLU A 55 43.46 4.58 -17.31
CA GLU A 55 44.72 3.84 -17.27
C GLU A 55 45.72 4.34 -18.32
N SER A 56 45.23 4.72 -19.50
CA SER A 56 46.06 5.25 -20.59
C SER A 56 46.59 6.66 -20.30
N LYS A 57 45.85 7.45 -19.49
CA LYS A 57 46.17 8.85 -19.15
C LYS A 57 45.59 9.24 -17.77
N GLU A 58 46.25 8.79 -16.70
CA GLU A 58 45.74 8.92 -15.33
C GLU A 58 45.53 10.36 -14.83
N ALA A 59 46.25 11.34 -15.39
CA ALA A 59 46.11 12.75 -15.01
C ALA A 59 44.93 13.46 -15.70
N ASP A 60 44.24 12.78 -16.63
CA ASP A 60 43.17 13.38 -17.40
C ASP A 60 41.88 13.59 -16.58
N THR A 61 41.41 14.83 -16.55
CA THR A 61 40.22 15.22 -15.80
C THR A 61 38.93 14.87 -16.52
N LEU A 62 38.94 14.74 -17.86
CA LEU A 62 37.75 14.45 -18.65
C LEU A 62 37.29 13.00 -18.43
N ALA A 63 38.21 12.03 -18.52
CA ALA A 63 37.86 10.62 -18.31
C ALA A 63 37.37 10.36 -16.87
N LYS A 64 38.01 10.99 -15.87
CA LYS A 64 37.55 10.94 -14.47
C LYS A 64 36.15 11.54 -14.29
N ASN A 65 35.86 12.64 -14.97
CA ASN A 65 34.53 13.24 -14.93
C ASN A 65 33.47 12.34 -15.60
N TYR A 66 33.80 11.65 -16.69
CA TYR A 66 32.92 10.63 -17.29
C TYR A 66 32.65 9.49 -16.30
N GLN A 67 33.66 9.04 -15.56
CA GLN A 67 33.50 8.00 -14.54
C GLN A 67 32.57 8.44 -13.41
N VAL A 68 32.74 9.66 -12.90
CA VAL A 68 31.87 10.24 -11.86
C VAL A 68 30.42 10.33 -12.36
N GLN A 69 30.21 10.79 -13.58
CA GLN A 69 28.88 10.90 -14.17
C GLN A 69 28.23 9.54 -14.42
N LEU A 70 28.96 8.54 -14.92
CA LEU A 70 28.43 7.19 -15.13
C LEU A 70 27.98 6.55 -13.83
N LYS A 71 28.83 6.59 -12.80
CA LYS A 71 28.51 6.02 -11.48
C LYS A 71 27.29 6.69 -10.86
N ALA A 72 27.25 8.03 -10.85
CA ALA A 72 26.12 8.77 -10.32
C ALA A 72 24.84 8.49 -11.13
N TYR A 73 24.92 8.38 -12.47
CA TYR A 73 23.77 8.08 -13.32
C TYR A 73 23.23 6.65 -13.09
N GLN A 74 24.10 5.64 -13.05
CA GLN A 74 23.71 4.25 -12.75
C GLN A 74 23.17 4.10 -11.33
N GLU A 75 23.75 4.78 -10.34
CA GLU A 75 23.23 4.81 -8.98
C GLU A 75 21.86 5.50 -8.91
N GLY A 76 21.68 6.61 -9.63
CA GLY A 76 20.39 7.27 -9.80
C GLY A 76 19.34 6.35 -10.42
N LEU A 77 19.69 5.57 -11.44
CA LEU A 77 18.79 4.56 -12.03
C LEU A 77 18.45 3.44 -11.04
N LYS A 78 19.43 2.96 -10.25
CA LYS A 78 19.19 1.95 -9.20
C LYS A 78 18.25 2.48 -8.11
N LEU A 79 18.47 3.71 -7.66
CA LEU A 79 17.63 4.39 -6.66
C LEU A 79 16.23 4.68 -7.20
N LYS A 80 16.12 5.10 -8.46
CA LYS A 80 14.83 5.28 -9.15
C LYS A 80 14.07 3.95 -9.22
N LYS A 81 14.75 2.86 -9.59
CA LYS A 81 14.17 1.50 -9.56
C LYS A 81 13.77 1.07 -8.15
N ALA A 82 14.53 1.48 -7.13
CA ALA A 82 14.23 1.27 -5.72
C ALA A 82 13.23 2.27 -5.13
N LYS A 83 12.58 3.12 -5.95
CA LYS A 83 11.61 4.16 -5.56
C LYS A 83 12.12 5.21 -4.55
N LYS A 84 13.44 5.33 -4.37
CA LYS A 84 14.07 6.37 -3.56
C LYS A 84 14.22 7.65 -4.38
N LEU A 85 13.10 8.29 -4.71
CA LEU A 85 13.03 9.32 -5.74
C LEU A 85 13.87 10.56 -5.43
N ASP A 86 13.95 11.00 -4.17
CA ASP A 86 14.78 12.14 -3.79
C ASP A 86 16.28 11.82 -3.84
N GLU A 87 16.67 10.62 -3.41
CA GLU A 87 18.04 10.12 -3.55
C GLU A 87 18.40 9.99 -5.04
N ALA A 88 17.47 9.50 -5.88
CA ALA A 88 17.64 9.40 -7.33
C ALA A 88 17.77 10.79 -7.97
N LYS A 89 16.92 11.75 -7.60
CA LYS A 89 17.00 13.16 -8.05
C LYS A 89 18.33 13.79 -7.65
N ALA A 90 18.81 13.55 -6.43
CA ALA A 90 20.12 14.01 -5.99
C ALA A 90 21.24 13.45 -6.88
N LYS A 91 21.22 12.15 -7.17
CA LYS A 91 22.20 11.50 -8.05
C LYS A 91 22.15 12.01 -9.49
N PHE A 92 20.96 12.16 -10.09
CA PHE A 92 20.85 12.76 -11.42
C PHE A 92 21.29 14.23 -11.44
N THR A 93 21.07 14.97 -10.34
CA THR A 93 21.56 16.35 -10.20
C THR A 93 23.08 16.40 -10.12
N GLU A 94 23.72 15.46 -9.41
CA GLU A 94 25.19 15.31 -9.39
C GLU A 94 25.76 15.13 -10.80
N VAL A 95 25.12 14.32 -11.65
CA VAL A 95 25.51 14.16 -13.06
C VAL A 95 25.52 15.51 -13.80
N THR A 96 24.52 16.37 -13.56
CA THR A 96 24.41 17.69 -14.20
C THR A 96 25.37 18.75 -13.65
N LYS A 97 25.88 18.57 -12.42
CA LYS A 97 26.82 19.52 -11.79
C LYS A 97 28.23 19.42 -12.37
N VAL A 98 28.56 18.29 -13.00
CA VAL A 98 29.84 18.07 -13.68
C VAL A 98 29.83 18.83 -15.01
N LYS A 99 30.47 20.01 -15.03
CA LYS A 99 30.46 20.93 -16.18
C LYS A 99 31.29 20.46 -17.37
N VAL A 100 32.30 19.63 -17.15
CA VAL A 100 33.23 19.15 -18.18
C VAL A 100 33.23 17.62 -18.16
N GLY A 101 32.39 17.01 -19.00
CA GLY A 101 32.13 15.57 -18.99
C GLY A 101 31.30 15.11 -20.20
N SER A 102 30.51 14.05 -20.04
CA SER A 102 29.59 13.55 -21.06
C SER A 102 28.33 14.40 -21.10
N GLU A 103 28.19 15.18 -22.17
CA GLU A 103 26.97 15.95 -22.44
C GLU A 103 25.75 15.04 -22.62
N LYS A 104 25.95 13.84 -23.17
CA LYS A 104 24.87 12.86 -23.37
C LYS A 104 24.33 12.30 -22.05
N LEU A 105 25.20 12.07 -21.06
CA LEU A 105 24.75 11.70 -19.72
C LEU A 105 24.04 12.85 -19.01
N VAL A 106 24.46 14.10 -19.23
CA VAL A 106 23.74 15.27 -18.74
C VAL A 106 22.36 15.38 -19.38
N GLU A 107 22.23 15.13 -20.69
CA GLU A 107 20.94 15.08 -21.39
C GLU A 107 20.04 14.00 -20.80
N TYR A 108 20.56 12.78 -20.62
CA TYR A 108 19.80 11.69 -19.99
C TYR A 108 19.41 12.00 -18.55
N ALA A 109 20.32 12.51 -17.72
CA ALA A 109 20.02 12.90 -16.35
C ALA A 109 18.97 14.03 -16.29
N LYS A 110 19.02 15.01 -17.20
CA LYS A 110 17.98 16.04 -17.33
C LYS A 110 16.64 15.45 -17.75
N LYS A 111 16.62 14.44 -18.62
CA LYS A 111 15.40 13.73 -18.99
C LYS A 111 14.84 12.93 -17.79
N GLU A 112 15.69 12.20 -17.07
CA GLU A 112 15.27 11.48 -15.86
C GLU A 112 14.77 12.45 -14.79
N LEU A 113 15.44 13.59 -14.59
CA LEU A 113 14.96 14.67 -13.71
C LEU A 113 13.65 15.26 -14.19
N ALA A 114 13.48 15.47 -15.50
CA ALA A 114 12.24 15.98 -16.09
C ALA A 114 11.08 14.98 -15.91
N ASP A 115 11.35 13.69 -16.05
CA ASP A 115 10.38 12.62 -15.85
C ASP A 115 10.03 12.48 -14.36
N LEU A 116 11.03 12.57 -13.47
CA LEU A 116 10.83 12.64 -12.02
C LEU A 116 10.13 13.93 -11.57
N THR A 117 10.30 15.04 -12.30
CA THR A 117 9.54 16.27 -12.08
C THR A 117 8.13 16.19 -12.66
N LYS A 118 7.90 15.42 -13.73
CA LYS A 118 6.57 15.16 -14.31
C LYS A 118 5.75 14.16 -13.48
N GLU A 119 6.40 13.18 -12.85
CA GLU A 119 5.82 12.39 -11.76
C GLU A 119 5.40 13.31 -10.60
N THR A 120 6.16 14.38 -10.31
CA THR A 120 5.73 15.43 -9.35
C THR A 120 4.88 16.57 -9.95
N GLU A 121 4.67 16.67 -11.26
CA GLU A 121 3.90 17.75 -11.91
C GLU A 121 2.52 17.29 -12.41
N LYS A 122 2.29 15.99 -12.61
CA LYS A 122 0.92 15.43 -12.51
C LYS A 122 0.34 15.64 -11.11
N ASP A 123 1.21 15.81 -10.11
CA ASP A 123 0.88 16.22 -8.74
C ASP A 123 0.74 17.76 -8.57
N SER A 124 1.21 18.58 -9.53
CA SER A 124 1.34 20.05 -9.34
C SER A 124 0.37 20.94 -10.15
N LYS A 125 -0.60 20.42 -10.91
CA LYS A 125 -1.64 21.27 -11.53
C LYS A 125 -2.75 21.71 -10.56
N ASN A 126 -2.77 21.21 -9.32
CA ASN A 126 -3.78 21.58 -8.31
C ASN A 126 -3.21 22.22 -7.04
N LYS A 127 -1.97 22.73 -7.06
CA LYS A 127 -1.37 23.31 -5.86
C LYS A 127 -0.47 24.52 -6.17
N LYS A 128 -1.10 25.60 -6.61
CA LYS A 128 -0.57 26.95 -6.41
C LYS A 128 -1.49 27.72 -5.44
N GLU A 129 -1.50 27.29 -4.18
CA GLU A 129 -1.52 28.26 -3.09
C GLU A 129 -0.94 27.64 -1.81
N ASN A 130 -0.04 28.42 -1.21
CA ASN A 130 0.88 28.06 -0.14
C ASN A 130 0.19 27.64 1.17
N LYS A 131 0.60 26.50 1.74
CA LYS A 131 1.26 26.41 3.07
C LYS A 131 1.54 24.96 3.46
N LYS A 132 2.77 24.73 3.93
CA LYS A 132 3.26 23.62 4.78
C LYS A 132 2.17 22.62 5.22
N LYS A 133 2.15 21.43 4.61
CA LYS A 133 1.30 20.30 5.03
C LYS A 133 2.16 19.04 4.95
N GLU A 134 2.38 18.38 6.09
CA GLU A 134 2.92 17.01 6.14
C GLU A 134 2.18 16.14 5.13
N GLU A 135 2.94 15.37 4.32
CA GLU A 135 2.35 14.35 3.47
C GLU A 135 1.71 13.28 4.36
N THR A 136 0.38 13.29 4.39
CA THR A 136 -0.40 12.31 5.13
C THR A 136 -0.34 10.97 4.39
N LYS A 137 0.53 10.05 4.84
CA LYS A 137 0.55 8.64 4.39
C LYS A 137 -0.88 8.07 4.36
N LEU A 138 -1.27 7.30 3.34
CA LEU A 138 -2.62 6.70 3.27
C LEU A 138 -2.77 5.50 4.21
N TRP A 139 -1.63 4.87 4.51
CA TRP A 139 -1.51 3.74 5.41
C TRP A 139 -0.39 3.98 6.43
N THR A 140 -0.56 3.48 7.64
CA THR A 140 0.33 3.71 8.77
C THR A 140 0.33 2.48 9.68
N LYS A 141 1.35 2.36 10.53
CA LYS A 141 1.43 1.28 11.53
C LYS A 141 0.25 1.27 12.50
N GLU A 142 -0.31 2.45 12.81
CA GLU A 142 -1.51 2.54 13.66
C GLU A 142 -2.72 1.90 12.94
N GLN A 143 -2.87 2.13 11.63
CA GLN A 143 -3.92 1.51 10.85
C GLN A 143 -3.71 -0.01 10.71
N SER A 144 -2.48 -0.48 10.56
CA SER A 144 -2.15 -1.91 10.61
C SER A 144 -2.58 -2.55 11.93
N ALA A 145 -2.27 -1.92 13.07
CA ALA A 145 -2.66 -2.42 14.39
C ALA A 145 -4.19 -2.49 14.54
N LYS A 146 -4.89 -1.40 14.20
CA LYS A 146 -6.36 -1.35 14.25
C LYS A 146 -7.03 -2.34 13.30
N LEU A 147 -6.43 -2.58 12.12
CA LEU A 147 -6.92 -3.60 11.20
C LEU A 147 -6.70 -5.00 11.75
N ALA A 148 -5.58 -5.26 12.42
CA ALA A 148 -5.32 -6.55 13.06
C ALA A 148 -6.37 -6.86 14.14
N ASP A 149 -6.67 -5.88 15.00
CA ASP A 149 -7.72 -6.00 16.02
C ASP A 149 -9.09 -6.26 15.37
N PHE A 150 -9.42 -5.49 14.34
CA PHE A 150 -10.66 -5.68 13.58
C PHE A 150 -10.75 -7.07 12.97
N MET A 151 -9.69 -7.58 12.33
CA MET A 151 -9.67 -8.88 11.69
C MET A 151 -9.77 -10.03 12.70
N ALA A 152 -9.19 -9.89 13.88
CA ALA A 152 -9.34 -10.86 14.96
C ALA A 152 -10.79 -10.95 15.43
N SER A 153 -11.42 -9.82 15.77
CA SER A 153 -12.82 -9.78 16.22
C SER A 153 -13.80 -10.21 15.14
N TRP A 154 -13.58 -9.78 13.89
CA TRP A 154 -14.40 -10.18 12.76
C TRP A 154 -14.27 -11.69 12.48
N GLY A 155 -13.05 -12.24 12.55
CA GLY A 155 -12.82 -13.67 12.44
C GLY A 155 -13.60 -14.47 13.47
N GLN A 156 -13.54 -14.09 14.75
CA GLN A 156 -14.30 -14.72 15.81
C GLN A 156 -15.81 -14.71 15.54
N THR A 157 -16.34 -13.58 15.05
CA THR A 157 -17.77 -13.44 14.68
C THR A 157 -18.18 -14.44 13.58
N MET A 158 -17.25 -14.77 12.69
CA MET A 158 -17.48 -15.69 11.57
C MET A 158 -17.14 -17.15 11.90
N ASP A 159 -16.65 -17.45 13.10
CA ASP A 159 -16.04 -18.74 13.47
C ASP A 159 -14.86 -19.10 12.54
N GLN A 160 -13.97 -18.12 12.29
CA GLN A 160 -12.81 -18.25 11.42
C GLN A 160 -11.59 -17.58 12.07
N GLU A 161 -10.41 -18.20 11.98
CA GLU A 161 -9.19 -17.65 12.54
C GLU A 161 -8.31 -17.07 11.43
N TYR A 162 -8.29 -15.74 11.31
CA TYR A 162 -7.49 -15.03 10.32
C TYR A 162 -6.11 -14.66 10.86
N GLN A 163 -5.07 -14.93 10.08
CA GLN A 163 -3.71 -14.50 10.35
C GLN A 163 -3.23 -13.49 9.32
N ALA A 164 -2.35 -12.58 9.76
CA ALA A 164 -1.68 -11.62 8.87
C ALA A 164 -0.50 -12.28 8.13
N TYR A 165 -0.35 -11.90 6.85
CA TYR A 165 0.69 -12.34 5.93
C TYR A 165 1.28 -11.14 5.17
N ASN A 166 2.51 -11.29 4.69
CA ASN A 166 3.27 -10.26 3.98
C ASN A 166 4.31 -10.93 3.05
N PRO A 167 5.09 -10.18 2.24
CA PRO A 167 6.04 -10.78 1.30
C PRO A 167 7.07 -11.73 1.95
N GLN A 168 7.38 -11.53 3.24
CA GLN A 168 8.33 -12.36 4.00
C GLN A 168 7.64 -13.51 4.76
N LYS A 169 6.32 -13.45 5.00
CA LYS A 169 5.51 -14.47 5.67
C LYS A 169 4.29 -14.76 4.79
N ASN A 170 4.38 -15.79 3.96
CA ASN A 170 3.34 -16.16 3.01
C ASN A 170 2.35 -17.17 3.58
N VAL A 171 1.13 -17.19 3.03
CA VAL A 171 0.12 -18.24 3.24
C VAL A 171 0.09 -19.18 2.03
N ASP A 172 -0.13 -20.47 2.27
CA ASP A 172 -0.33 -21.46 1.20
C ASP A 172 -1.83 -21.58 0.86
N LEU A 173 -2.22 -21.00 -0.28
CA LEU A 173 -3.53 -21.19 -0.88
C LEU A 173 -3.42 -22.19 -2.04
N TYR A 174 -3.63 -23.47 -1.74
CA TYR A 174 -3.67 -24.57 -2.72
C TYR A 174 -2.38 -24.71 -3.56
N GLY A 175 -1.23 -24.48 -2.96
CA GLY A 175 0.10 -24.51 -3.58
C GLY A 175 0.63 -23.15 -4.01
N ILE A 176 -0.17 -22.07 -3.89
CA ILE A 176 0.23 -20.71 -4.23
C ILE A 176 0.62 -19.99 -2.94
N GLN A 177 1.85 -19.50 -2.87
CA GLN A 177 2.37 -18.72 -1.74
C GLN A 177 1.94 -17.27 -1.88
N LEU A 178 1.04 -16.78 -1.03
CA LEU A 178 0.50 -15.41 -1.11
C LEU A 178 0.97 -14.53 0.05
N PRO A 179 1.27 -13.25 -0.18
CA PRO A 179 1.08 -12.53 -1.45
C PRO A 179 2.21 -12.70 -2.49
N GLN A 180 3.32 -13.35 -2.15
CA GLN A 180 4.55 -13.34 -2.96
C GLN A 180 4.32 -13.81 -4.40
N GLY A 181 3.55 -14.87 -4.61
CA GLY A 181 3.30 -15.46 -5.92
C GLY A 181 2.55 -14.56 -6.92
N VAL A 182 1.88 -13.50 -6.45
CA VAL A 182 1.33 -12.46 -7.35
C VAL A 182 2.20 -11.20 -7.40
N LEU A 183 3.08 -11.00 -6.41
CA LEU A 183 4.00 -9.86 -6.36
C LEU A 183 5.27 -10.06 -7.20
N ASP A 184 5.77 -11.30 -7.33
CA ASP A 184 6.92 -11.63 -8.19
C ASP A 184 6.55 -12.03 -9.62
N GLY A 185 5.25 -12.13 -9.90
CA GLY A 185 4.73 -12.49 -11.21
C GLY A 185 4.76 -14.00 -11.53
N GLN A 186 4.97 -14.88 -10.53
CA GLN A 186 4.77 -16.33 -10.71
C GLN A 186 3.34 -16.65 -11.21
N MET A 187 2.35 -15.89 -10.73
CA MET A 187 0.97 -15.89 -11.22
C MET A 187 0.50 -14.45 -11.42
N GLY A 188 -0.24 -14.18 -12.50
CA GLY A 188 -0.87 -12.87 -12.66
C GLY A 188 -1.98 -12.67 -11.63
N MET A 189 -2.23 -11.43 -11.21
CA MET A 189 -3.46 -11.10 -10.47
C MET A 189 -4.54 -10.65 -11.45
N GLY A 190 -5.76 -11.09 -11.22
CA GLY A 190 -6.93 -10.58 -11.92
C GLY A 190 -7.99 -10.08 -10.95
N VAL A 191 -8.72 -9.03 -11.33
CA VAL A 191 -9.89 -8.53 -10.59
C VAL A 191 -11.05 -8.41 -11.58
N ASP A 192 -12.21 -8.96 -11.23
CA ASP A 192 -13.42 -8.94 -12.06
C ASP A 192 -13.20 -9.48 -13.50
N GLY A 193 -12.27 -10.42 -13.66
CA GLY A 193 -11.95 -11.05 -14.94
C GLY A 193 -10.85 -10.35 -15.76
N GLU A 194 -10.34 -9.20 -15.32
CA GLU A 194 -9.26 -8.47 -16.00
C GLU A 194 -7.92 -8.64 -15.27
N LYS A 195 -6.81 -8.80 -16.02
CA LYS A 195 -5.45 -8.81 -15.45
C LYS A 195 -5.07 -7.41 -14.96
N VAL A 196 -4.49 -7.34 -13.77
CA VAL A 196 -4.13 -6.09 -13.12
C VAL A 196 -2.72 -6.17 -12.53
N THR A 197 -2.09 -5.01 -12.35
CA THR A 197 -0.81 -4.91 -11.66
C THR A 197 -1.02 -4.66 -10.17
N ILE A 198 -0.20 -5.31 -9.34
CA ILE A 198 -0.24 -5.17 -7.88
C ILE A 198 1.18 -4.98 -7.35
N GLU A 199 1.31 -4.21 -6.29
CA GLU A 199 2.56 -4.08 -5.55
C GLU A 199 2.30 -3.99 -4.05
N TRP A 200 3.27 -4.42 -3.25
CA TRP A 200 3.25 -4.16 -1.82
C TRP A 200 3.58 -2.70 -1.53
N SER A 201 2.82 -2.06 -0.63
CA SER A 201 3.01 -0.68 -0.23
C SER A 201 2.88 -0.54 1.29
N GLU A 202 3.89 0.03 1.95
CA GLU A 202 3.84 0.26 3.40
C GLU A 202 2.98 1.47 3.80
N ASP A 203 2.71 2.37 2.86
CA ASP A 203 2.02 3.64 3.11
C ASP A 203 0.77 3.85 2.25
N GLY A 204 0.37 2.82 1.49
CA GLY A 204 -0.79 2.83 0.61
C GLY A 204 -0.60 3.64 -0.68
N SER A 205 0.60 4.17 -0.93
CA SER A 205 0.95 4.89 -2.17
C SER A 205 1.72 3.99 -3.14
N GLY A 206 1.64 4.31 -4.44
CA GLY A 206 2.25 3.47 -5.46
C GLY A 206 1.85 3.81 -6.90
N SER A 207 2.37 3.02 -7.82
CA SER A 207 2.21 3.15 -9.28
C SER A 207 1.51 1.97 -9.95
N ALA A 208 1.37 0.84 -9.26
CA ALA A 208 0.56 -0.28 -9.75
C ALA A 208 -0.94 0.07 -9.74
N ASP A 209 -1.77 -0.75 -10.39
CA ASP A 209 -3.23 -0.58 -10.32
C ASP A 209 -3.75 -0.75 -8.88
N TYR A 210 -3.06 -1.59 -8.09
CA TYR A 210 -3.37 -1.87 -6.69
C TYR A 210 -2.13 -1.76 -5.79
N GLN A 211 -2.24 -0.98 -4.72
CA GLN A 211 -1.27 -0.92 -3.63
C GLN A 211 -1.73 -1.81 -2.48
N LEU A 212 -1.18 -3.01 -2.38
CA LEU A 212 -1.46 -3.97 -1.31
C LEU A 212 -0.79 -3.53 -0.01
N VAL A 213 -1.58 -3.30 1.03
CA VAL A 213 -1.05 -2.85 2.33
C VAL A 213 -1.09 -3.92 3.40
N GLU A 214 -2.07 -4.83 3.34
CA GLU A 214 -2.21 -5.92 4.30
C GLU A 214 -2.86 -7.14 3.65
N VAL A 215 -2.48 -8.33 4.13
CA VAL A 215 -3.06 -9.62 3.70
C VAL A 215 -3.48 -10.42 4.92
N TYR A 216 -4.72 -10.91 4.90
CA TYR A 216 -5.22 -11.81 5.94
C TYR A 216 -5.79 -13.09 5.33
N SER A 217 -5.57 -14.22 5.99
CA SER A 217 -6.11 -15.49 5.53
C SER A 217 -6.40 -16.44 6.69
N ASP A 218 -7.47 -17.23 6.54
CA ASP A 218 -7.86 -18.33 7.41
C ASP A 218 -7.44 -19.70 6.85
N ALA A 219 -6.59 -19.72 5.82
CA ALA A 219 -6.25 -20.93 5.08
C ALA A 219 -5.53 -22.01 5.91
N ASP A 220 -4.84 -21.61 6.99
CA ASP A 220 -4.12 -22.54 7.88
C ASP A 220 -5.07 -23.27 8.85
N THR A 221 -6.25 -22.71 9.10
CA THR A 221 -7.19 -23.20 10.11
C THR A 221 -8.47 -23.76 9.50
N GLN A 222 -8.85 -23.30 8.30
CA GLN A 222 -10.07 -23.76 7.64
C GLN A 222 -9.93 -25.08 6.88
N PRO A 223 -11.04 -25.85 6.76
CA PRO A 223 -11.11 -27.00 5.87
C PRO A 223 -10.69 -26.67 4.44
N TYR A 224 -10.13 -27.66 3.74
CA TYR A 224 -9.46 -27.48 2.45
C TYR A 224 -10.23 -26.55 1.48
N LEU A 225 -11.52 -26.77 1.24
CA LEU A 225 -12.32 -25.98 0.26
C LEU A 225 -12.95 -24.69 0.82
N LYS A 226 -12.66 -24.31 2.06
CA LYS A 226 -13.26 -23.16 2.75
C LYS A 226 -12.23 -22.06 3.08
N LYS A 227 -11.09 -22.09 2.41
CA LYS A 227 -9.97 -21.16 2.63
C LYS A 227 -10.22 -19.84 1.90
N HIS A 228 -9.96 -18.73 2.59
CA HIS A 228 -10.10 -17.37 2.08
C HIS A 228 -8.76 -16.62 2.19
N VAL A 229 -8.45 -15.82 1.19
CA VAL A 229 -7.37 -14.82 1.28
C VAL A 229 -7.95 -13.45 0.96
N TYR A 230 -7.82 -12.54 1.91
CA TYR A 230 -8.25 -11.15 1.80
C TYR A 230 -7.05 -10.23 1.58
N PHE A 231 -7.15 -9.41 0.53
CA PHE A 231 -6.21 -8.35 0.19
C PHE A 231 -6.82 -7.00 0.52
N PHE A 232 -6.20 -6.26 1.43
CA PHE A 232 -6.53 -4.88 1.74
C PHE A 232 -5.61 -4.00 0.90
N ALA A 233 -6.18 -3.29 -0.06
CA ALA A 233 -5.40 -2.56 -1.05
C ALA A 233 -6.02 -1.20 -1.37
N PHE A 234 -5.20 -0.26 -1.84
CA PHE A 234 -5.69 0.95 -2.47
C PHE A 234 -5.76 0.77 -3.98
N LYS A 235 -6.86 1.25 -4.56
CA LYS A 235 -7.03 1.44 -6.00
C LYS A 235 -7.33 2.91 -6.23
N ASN A 236 -6.46 3.63 -6.93
CA ASN A 236 -6.61 5.08 -7.14
C ASN A 236 -6.78 5.88 -5.83
N GLY A 237 -6.11 5.47 -4.76
CA GLY A 237 -6.21 6.10 -3.43
C GLY A 237 -7.47 5.76 -2.63
N GLU A 238 -8.35 4.91 -3.15
CA GLU A 238 -9.50 4.36 -2.43
C GLU A 238 -9.15 2.99 -1.86
N GLY A 239 -9.26 2.84 -0.54
CA GLY A 239 -9.07 1.55 0.11
C GLY A 239 -10.25 0.61 -0.16
N ARG A 240 -9.95 -0.58 -0.66
CA ARG A 240 -10.90 -1.64 -0.98
C ARG A 240 -10.37 -2.99 -0.49
N VAL A 241 -11.29 -3.92 -0.29
CA VAL A 241 -10.98 -5.28 0.19
C VAL A 241 -11.35 -6.28 -0.89
N TYR A 242 -10.38 -7.10 -1.26
CA TYR A 242 -10.51 -8.13 -2.28
C TYR A 242 -10.40 -9.50 -1.66
N VAL A 243 -11.10 -10.48 -2.20
CA VAL A 243 -11.08 -11.86 -1.72
C VAL A 243 -10.87 -12.82 -2.86
N THR A 244 -10.10 -13.88 -2.60
CA THR A 244 -10.04 -15.06 -3.45
C THR A 244 -10.24 -16.33 -2.63
N GLN A 245 -10.89 -17.30 -3.27
CA GLN A 245 -11.08 -18.68 -2.81
C GLN A 245 -10.76 -19.66 -3.96
N GLN A 246 -10.10 -19.16 -5.03
CA GLN A 246 -9.87 -19.94 -6.24
C GLN A 246 -8.98 -21.14 -5.91
N ASN A 247 -9.49 -22.34 -6.17
CA ASN A 247 -8.83 -23.62 -5.87
C ASN A 247 -8.41 -24.39 -7.13
N GLN A 248 -8.66 -23.82 -8.31
CA GLN A 248 -8.29 -24.40 -9.61
C GLN A 248 -7.47 -23.39 -10.39
N GLY A 249 -6.44 -23.87 -11.08
CA GLY A 249 -5.72 -23.06 -12.07
C GLY A 249 -6.59 -22.74 -13.29
N ASN A 250 -6.13 -21.80 -14.11
CA ASN A 250 -6.75 -21.47 -15.39
C ASN A 250 -5.68 -21.33 -16.49
N PRO A 251 -6.06 -21.40 -17.78
CA PRO A 251 -5.13 -21.28 -18.90
C PRO A 251 -4.35 -19.97 -18.95
N GLU A 252 -4.85 -18.91 -18.31
CA GLU A 252 -4.23 -17.58 -18.31
C GLU A 252 -3.14 -17.42 -17.24
N ASN A 253 -2.97 -18.44 -16.38
CA ASN A 253 -2.10 -18.44 -15.20
C ASN A 253 -2.36 -17.21 -14.30
N VAL A 254 -3.64 -17.00 -13.96
CA VAL A 254 -4.12 -15.86 -13.15
C VAL A 254 -4.77 -16.35 -11.85
N LEU A 255 -4.51 -15.66 -10.75
CA LEU A 255 -5.31 -15.76 -9.55
C LEU A 255 -6.35 -14.63 -9.56
N TYR A 256 -7.62 -14.98 -9.71
CA TYR A 256 -8.71 -14.01 -9.72
C TYR A 256 -9.16 -13.69 -8.30
N PHE A 257 -9.27 -12.40 -8.05
CA PHE A 257 -9.91 -11.81 -6.89
C PHE A 257 -11.20 -11.14 -7.34
N LYS A 258 -12.13 -11.01 -6.40
CA LYS A 258 -13.27 -10.10 -6.53
C LYS A 258 -13.29 -9.16 -5.35
N GLU A 259 -13.88 -7.98 -5.50
CA GLU A 259 -14.17 -7.15 -4.34
C GLU A 259 -15.06 -7.95 -3.38
N THR A 260 -14.74 -7.93 -2.08
CA THR A 260 -15.52 -8.69 -1.08
C THR A 260 -16.98 -8.26 -1.13
N GLU A 261 -17.91 -9.18 -0.89
CA GLU A 261 -19.33 -8.83 -0.68
C GLU A 261 -19.63 -8.57 0.81
N ASN A 262 -18.67 -8.87 1.69
CA ASN A 262 -18.82 -8.72 3.13
C ASN A 262 -18.78 -7.23 3.53
N GLN A 263 -19.94 -6.71 3.92
CA GLN A 263 -20.09 -5.30 4.28
C GLN A 263 -19.27 -4.91 5.52
N ALA A 264 -19.10 -5.82 6.48
CA ALA A 264 -18.30 -5.53 7.67
C ALA A 264 -16.84 -5.24 7.30
N LEU A 265 -16.25 -6.03 6.38
CA LEU A 265 -14.90 -5.78 5.88
C LEU A 265 -14.79 -4.46 5.09
N LYS A 266 -15.77 -4.17 4.21
CA LYS A 266 -15.78 -2.90 3.45
C LYS A 266 -15.83 -1.69 4.38
N THR A 267 -16.81 -1.69 5.29
CA THR A 267 -17.05 -0.59 6.21
C THR A 267 -15.94 -0.48 7.25
N GLY A 268 -15.47 -1.60 7.78
CA GLY A 268 -14.36 -1.65 8.73
C GLY A 268 -13.11 -1.00 8.16
N PHE A 269 -12.70 -1.40 6.95
CA PHE A 269 -11.53 -0.81 6.30
C PHE A 269 -11.73 0.67 5.97
N ALA A 270 -12.88 1.05 5.41
CA ALA A 270 -13.18 2.46 5.11
C ALA A 270 -13.17 3.35 6.37
N ASN A 271 -13.64 2.83 7.51
CA ASN A 271 -13.64 3.54 8.79
C ASN A 271 -12.22 3.77 9.32
N LEU A 272 -11.33 2.80 9.18
CA LEU A 272 -9.93 2.95 9.57
C LEU A 272 -9.23 4.08 8.79
N LEU A 273 -9.54 4.20 7.50
CA LEU A 273 -8.99 5.24 6.63
C LEU A 273 -9.57 6.62 6.93
N SER A 274 -10.84 6.72 7.30
CA SER A 274 -11.48 8.01 7.63
C SER A 274 -11.02 8.56 8.99
N GLN A 275 -10.78 7.70 9.98
CA GLN A 275 -10.23 8.11 11.28
C GLN A 275 -8.84 8.74 11.15
N GLN A 276 -8.01 8.24 10.24
CA GLN A 276 -6.68 8.79 9.97
C GLN A 276 -6.74 10.20 9.36
N LYS A 277 -7.72 10.47 8.48
CA LYS A 277 -7.96 11.81 7.93
C LYS A 277 -8.39 12.82 9.01
N LYS A 278 -9.12 12.37 10.04
CA LYS A 278 -9.52 13.20 11.19
C LYS A 278 -8.32 13.50 12.11
N ASN A 279 -7.52 12.49 12.44
CA ASN A 279 -6.33 12.65 13.30
C ASN A 279 -5.26 13.58 12.67
N ASN A 280 -5.09 13.54 11.34
CA ASN A 280 -4.17 14.45 10.63
C ASN A 280 -4.70 15.87 10.40
N SER A 281 -5.94 16.17 10.79
CA SER A 281 -6.52 17.51 10.67
C SER A 281 -6.60 18.26 12.01
N GLU A 282 -6.23 17.63 13.13
CA GLU A 282 -6.26 18.20 14.49
C GLU A 282 -4.88 18.54 15.07
N ALA A 283 -3.77 18.29 14.36
CA ALA A 283 -2.44 18.71 14.79
C ALA A 283 -2.15 20.20 14.50
N THR A 284 -3.07 21.11 14.81
CA THR A 284 -2.71 22.50 15.12
C THR A 284 -3.81 23.17 15.95
N LYS A 285 -3.44 23.55 17.18
CA LYS A 285 -4.17 24.32 18.21
C LYS A 285 -4.95 23.50 19.22
N GLU A 286 -4.30 23.25 20.35
CA GLU A 286 -5.00 23.29 21.63
C GLU A 286 -5.57 24.70 21.86
N SER A 287 -6.87 24.80 22.14
CA SER A 287 -7.39 25.52 23.32
C SER A 287 -8.91 25.26 23.48
N SER A 288 -9.24 24.48 24.50
CA SER A 288 -10.41 24.59 25.39
C SER A 288 -11.77 25.08 24.84
N THR A 289 -12.69 24.13 24.62
CA THR A 289 -14.08 24.20 25.10
C THR A 289 -14.62 22.78 25.24
N THR A 290 -14.92 22.38 26.47
CA THR A 290 -15.71 21.21 26.92
C THR A 290 -15.69 19.95 26.02
N LYS A 291 -14.75 19.04 26.30
CA LYS A 291 -14.81 17.64 25.84
C LYS A 291 -15.92 16.89 26.62
N THR A 292 -17.17 17.12 26.26
CA THR A 292 -18.25 16.16 26.55
C THR A 292 -17.96 14.91 25.71
N SER A 293 -17.87 13.74 26.34
CA SER A 293 -17.51 12.51 25.62
C SER A 293 -18.56 12.19 24.54
N LEU A 294 -18.19 11.51 23.45
CA LEU A 294 -19.17 11.11 22.42
C LEU A 294 -20.31 10.26 23.00
N ARG A 295 -20.02 9.48 24.05
CA ARG A 295 -21.01 8.72 24.81
C ARG A 295 -21.98 9.63 25.55
N GLU A 296 -21.46 10.66 26.21
CA GLU A 296 -22.25 11.66 26.93
C GLU A 296 -23.15 12.48 25.99
N ARG A 297 -22.75 12.68 24.72
CA ARG A 297 -23.61 13.30 23.70
C ARG A 297 -24.80 12.41 23.28
N LEU A 298 -24.61 11.08 23.24
CA LEU A 298 -25.66 10.12 22.91
C LEU A 298 -26.50 9.71 24.12
N ASN A 299 -26.02 9.98 25.34
CA ASN A 299 -26.73 9.64 26.56
C ASN A 299 -28.15 10.24 26.54
N GLY A 300 -29.14 9.38 26.73
CA GLY A 300 -30.56 9.72 26.70
C GLY A 300 -31.46 8.57 26.25
N THR A 301 -32.76 8.83 26.26
CA THR A 301 -33.78 7.90 25.76
C THR A 301 -34.25 8.36 24.39
N TYR A 302 -34.31 7.43 23.44
CA TYR A 302 -34.69 7.69 22.05
C TYR A 302 -36.13 7.23 21.81
N TYR A 303 -36.94 8.15 21.29
CA TYR A 303 -38.35 7.95 21.01
C TYR A 303 -38.59 7.98 19.51
N ASN A 304 -39.46 7.10 19.02
CA ASN A 304 -39.97 7.21 17.66
C ASN A 304 -40.75 8.53 17.51
N GLU A 305 -40.39 9.35 16.52
CA GLU A 305 -40.99 10.67 16.28
C GLU A 305 -42.50 10.59 16.01
N SER A 306 -42.95 9.54 15.30
CA SER A 306 -44.34 9.38 14.88
C SER A 306 -45.24 8.80 15.98
N THR A 307 -44.74 7.82 16.75
CA THR A 307 -45.55 7.14 17.79
C THR A 307 -45.34 7.69 19.19
N ASN A 308 -44.24 8.42 19.40
CA ASN A 308 -43.79 8.89 20.71
C ASN A 308 -43.53 7.75 21.73
N GLU A 309 -43.27 6.55 21.24
CA GLU A 309 -42.89 5.38 22.04
C GLU A 309 -41.37 5.33 22.22
N ALA A 310 -40.92 4.95 23.41
CA ALA A 310 -39.49 4.75 23.70
C ALA A 310 -39.00 3.47 22.99
N VAL A 311 -37.87 3.57 22.29
CA VAL A 311 -37.31 2.46 21.50
C VAL A 311 -36.07 1.89 22.18
N PHE A 312 -35.14 2.75 22.59
CA PHE A 312 -33.94 2.36 23.32
C PHE A 312 -33.43 3.52 24.18
N SER A 313 -32.55 3.20 25.13
CA SER A 313 -31.77 4.22 25.86
C SER A 313 -30.28 3.91 25.77
N ILE A 314 -29.47 4.95 25.82
CA ILE A 314 -28.00 4.84 25.85
C ILE A 314 -27.52 5.55 27.12
N ASP A 315 -26.64 4.87 27.87
CA ASP A 315 -25.84 5.49 28.92
C ASP A 315 -24.33 5.23 28.67
N ASP A 316 -23.48 5.56 29.63
CA ASP A 316 -22.02 5.42 29.48
C ASP A 316 -21.55 3.97 29.32
N SER A 317 -22.35 3.01 29.77
CA SER A 317 -22.01 1.59 29.90
C SER A 317 -22.90 0.66 29.09
N PHE A 318 -24.14 1.05 28.79
CA PHE A 318 -25.13 0.16 28.18
C PHE A 318 -25.95 0.85 27.09
N TYR A 319 -26.23 0.06 26.06
CA TYR A 319 -27.37 0.27 25.17
C TYR A 319 -28.50 -0.63 25.69
N ARG A 320 -29.66 -0.05 26.01
CA ARG A 320 -30.83 -0.80 26.49
C ARG A 320 -31.90 -0.78 25.42
N ASP A 321 -32.25 -1.96 24.91
CA ASP A 321 -33.42 -2.13 24.05
C ASP A 321 -34.68 -2.19 24.94
N ILE A 322 -35.60 -1.24 24.76
CA ILE A 322 -36.81 -1.15 25.59
C ILE A 322 -37.78 -2.29 25.26
N GLN A 323 -37.81 -2.77 24.01
CA GLN A 323 -38.75 -3.81 23.60
C GLN A 323 -38.35 -5.18 24.15
N SER A 324 -37.06 -5.50 24.11
CA SER A 324 -36.56 -6.78 24.64
C SER A 324 -36.16 -6.73 26.12
N GLU A 325 -36.16 -5.54 26.73
CA GLU A 325 -35.67 -5.27 28.09
C GLU A 325 -34.23 -5.74 28.34
N LYS A 326 -33.42 -5.83 27.28
CA LYS A 326 -32.03 -6.27 27.36
C LYS A 326 -31.04 -5.12 27.34
N ASP A 327 -30.08 -5.22 28.26
CA ASP A 327 -28.92 -4.35 28.36
C ASP A 327 -27.72 -4.95 27.63
N TYR A 328 -27.22 -4.24 26.62
CA TYR A 328 -26.07 -4.58 25.82
C TYR A 328 -24.87 -3.75 26.30
N PRO A 329 -23.85 -4.35 26.95
CA PRO A 329 -22.72 -3.61 27.48
C PRO A 329 -21.94 -2.98 26.33
N ILE A 330 -21.83 -1.65 26.30
CA ILE A 330 -21.20 -0.92 25.20
C ILE A 330 -19.69 -1.15 25.20
N ASP A 331 -19.18 -1.62 24.07
CA ASP A 331 -17.76 -1.76 23.82
C ASP A 331 -17.22 -0.48 23.15
N GLN A 332 -17.74 -0.14 21.98
CA GLN A 332 -17.33 1.04 21.21
C GLN A 332 -18.52 1.80 20.63
N VAL A 333 -18.38 3.13 20.56
CA VAL A 333 -19.31 4.03 19.89
C VAL A 333 -18.54 4.86 18.86
N THR A 334 -19.03 4.91 17.63
CA THR A 334 -18.52 5.81 16.58
C THR A 334 -19.63 6.66 15.99
N ILE A 335 -19.38 7.96 15.78
CA ILE A 335 -20.32 8.90 15.14
C ILE A 335 -19.64 9.52 13.90
N ASN A 336 -20.12 9.15 12.71
CA ASN A 336 -19.80 9.78 11.43
C ASN A 336 -21.12 10.21 10.77
N ASP A 337 -21.42 9.73 9.55
CA ASP A 337 -22.74 9.86 8.91
C ASP A 337 -23.79 8.92 9.54
N GLN A 338 -23.32 7.95 10.31
CA GLN A 338 -24.11 7.06 11.14
C GLN A 338 -23.47 6.92 12.53
N VAL A 339 -24.32 6.65 13.54
CA VAL A 339 -23.95 6.11 14.83
C VAL A 339 -23.83 4.60 14.70
N THR A 340 -22.73 4.03 15.20
CA THR A 340 -22.53 2.59 15.30
C THR A 340 -22.11 2.26 16.73
N ILE A 341 -22.84 1.35 17.36
CA ILE A 341 -22.65 0.92 18.76
C ILE A 341 -22.35 -0.57 18.74
N THR A 342 -21.09 -0.93 19.04
CA THR A 342 -20.71 -2.31 19.31
C THR A 342 -20.90 -2.60 20.80
N TRP A 343 -21.08 -3.87 21.12
CA TRP A 343 -21.33 -4.32 22.48
C TRP A 343 -20.56 -5.60 22.80
N ASP A 344 -20.23 -5.76 24.07
CA ASP A 344 -19.45 -6.86 24.61
C ASP A 344 -20.35 -8.09 24.77
N ILE A 345 -20.10 -9.07 23.89
CA ILE A 345 -20.89 -10.29 23.77
C ILE A 345 -20.66 -11.20 24.97
N GLU A 346 -19.41 -11.32 25.43
CA GLU A 346 -19.07 -12.19 26.55
C GLU A 346 -19.79 -11.72 27.81
N LYS A 347 -19.74 -10.40 28.10
CA LYS A 347 -20.46 -9.82 29.24
C LYS A 347 -21.97 -9.92 29.10
N PHE A 348 -22.50 -9.81 27.88
CA PHE A 348 -23.92 -10.00 27.63
C PHE A 348 -24.36 -11.45 27.90
N GLU A 349 -23.61 -12.43 27.40
CA GLU A 349 -23.90 -13.85 27.62
C GLU A 349 -23.65 -14.30 29.06
N GLU A 350 -22.72 -13.67 29.78
CA GLU A 350 -22.57 -13.86 31.22
C GLU A 350 -23.86 -13.48 31.97
N LYS A 351 -24.53 -12.41 31.53
CA LYS A 351 -25.78 -11.93 32.15
C LYS A 351 -27.02 -12.71 31.73
N TYR A 352 -27.18 -13.02 30.44
CA TYR A 352 -28.42 -13.60 29.89
C TYR A 352 -28.30 -15.08 29.50
N GLY A 353 -27.13 -15.69 29.72
CA GLY A 353 -26.85 -17.10 29.47
C GLY A 353 -26.11 -17.35 28.15
N PRO A 354 -25.43 -18.51 28.01
CA PRO A 354 -24.72 -18.86 26.79
C PRO A 354 -25.62 -18.87 25.56
N ARG A 355 -25.14 -18.34 24.43
CA ARG A 355 -25.88 -18.21 23.15
C ARG A 355 -27.10 -17.28 23.20
N SER A 356 -27.30 -16.51 24.27
CA SER A 356 -28.40 -15.56 24.39
C SER A 356 -28.31 -14.38 23.42
N ALA A 357 -27.12 -14.14 22.86
CA ALA A 357 -26.87 -13.16 21.81
C ALA A 357 -27.45 -13.54 20.45
N GLY A 358 -27.78 -14.83 20.24
CA GLY A 358 -28.22 -15.33 18.93
C GLY A 358 -27.08 -15.40 17.90
N PRO A 359 -27.38 -15.74 16.63
CA PRO A 359 -26.36 -15.86 15.59
C PRO A 359 -25.84 -14.47 15.16
N GLY A 360 -24.54 -14.24 15.34
CA GLY A 360 -23.83 -13.09 14.77
C GLY A 360 -24.22 -11.74 15.39
N PRO A 361 -23.60 -11.32 16.50
CA PRO A 361 -23.95 -10.08 17.19
C PRO A 361 -23.78 -8.89 16.25
N GLN A 362 -24.91 -8.26 15.92
CA GLN A 362 -24.94 -7.09 15.06
C GLN A 362 -24.76 -5.82 15.90
N PRO A 363 -23.91 -4.88 15.47
CA PRO A 363 -23.88 -3.56 16.09
C PRO A 363 -25.21 -2.84 15.86
N PHE A 364 -25.59 -1.95 16.77
CA PHE A 364 -26.72 -1.05 16.55
C PHE A 364 -26.27 0.09 15.64
N ILE A 365 -26.98 0.31 14.53
CA ILE A 365 -26.63 1.29 13.51
C ILE A 365 -27.78 2.26 13.27
N TYR A 366 -27.49 3.55 13.30
CA TYR A 366 -28.44 4.63 13.04
C TYR A 366 -27.83 5.71 12.15
N LYS A 367 -28.54 6.23 11.16
CA LYS A 367 -28.07 7.42 10.43
C LYS A 367 -28.24 8.68 11.28
N VAL A 368 -27.36 9.66 11.10
CA VAL A 368 -27.45 10.95 11.80
C VAL A 368 -28.14 11.97 10.88
N LYS A 369 -29.30 12.51 11.31
CA LYS A 369 -30.05 13.53 10.54
C LYS A 369 -29.67 14.97 10.88
N SER A 370 -29.31 15.25 12.14
CA SER A 370 -28.90 16.58 12.58
C SER A 370 -27.95 16.49 13.78
N THR A 371 -27.03 17.44 13.88
CA THR A 371 -26.00 17.49 14.94
C THR A 371 -25.87 18.87 15.59
N SER A 372 -26.76 19.83 15.29
CA SER A 372 -26.54 21.22 15.72
C SER A 372 -26.72 21.44 17.21
N ASP A 373 -27.60 20.68 17.89
CA ASP A 373 -27.71 20.64 19.37
C ASP A 373 -28.47 19.38 19.87
N GLU A 374 -29.39 18.82 19.07
CA GLU A 374 -30.10 17.58 19.36
C GLU A 374 -29.69 16.48 18.36
N ILE A 375 -29.28 15.31 18.87
CA ILE A 375 -28.97 14.16 18.03
C ILE A 375 -30.28 13.53 17.58
N VAL A 376 -30.60 13.70 16.29
CA VAL A 376 -31.71 13.03 15.63
C VAL A 376 -31.16 11.84 14.85
N LEU A 377 -31.67 10.65 15.16
CA LEU A 377 -31.28 9.39 14.54
C LEU A 377 -32.35 8.91 13.56
N GLU A 378 -31.94 8.12 12.57
CA GLU A 378 -32.84 7.37 11.70
C GLU A 378 -32.46 5.89 11.76
N ASP A 379 -33.41 5.01 12.05
CA ASP A 379 -33.19 3.56 12.04
C ASP A 379 -33.07 3.00 10.62
N MET A 380 -32.74 1.71 10.51
CA MET A 380 -32.60 1.03 9.21
C MET A 380 -33.91 0.91 8.42
N MET A 381 -35.07 1.12 9.06
CA MET A 381 -36.39 1.16 8.43
C MET A 381 -36.80 2.57 8.01
N GLY A 382 -35.97 3.59 8.25
CA GLY A 382 -36.23 4.98 7.92
C GLY A 382 -37.04 5.74 8.98
N GLN A 383 -37.22 5.18 10.17
CA GLN A 383 -37.96 5.84 11.26
C GLN A 383 -37.06 6.86 11.96
N THR A 384 -37.58 8.08 12.14
CA THR A 384 -36.88 9.12 12.90
C THR A 384 -36.99 8.86 14.40
N LEU A 385 -35.86 8.97 15.09
CA LEU A 385 -35.69 8.74 16.51
C LEU A 385 -35.12 10.01 17.16
N ILE A 386 -35.86 10.55 18.13
CA ILE A 386 -35.54 11.80 18.79
C ILE A 386 -35.13 11.50 20.24
N LYS A 387 -34.00 12.06 20.65
CA LYS A 387 -33.53 11.99 22.04
C LYS A 387 -34.33 12.94 22.92
N LYS A 388 -34.90 12.45 24.03
CA LYS A 388 -35.61 13.27 25.03
C LYS A 388 -35.01 13.13 26.42
#